data_AF-A0A1Q8ARY0-F1
#
_entry.id   AF-A0A1Q8ARY0-F1
#
_cell.length_a   1.000
_cell.length_b   1.000
_cell.length_c   1.000
_cell.angle_alpha   90.00
_cell.angle_beta   90.00
_cell.angle_gamma   90.00
#
_symmetry.space_group_name_H-M   'P 1'
#
loop_
_entity.id
_entity.type
_entity.pdbx_description
1 polymer ?
#
loop_
_entity_poly.entity_id
_entity_poly.type
_entity_poly.pdbx_seq_one_letter_code
_entity_poly.pdbx_strand_id
1 'polypeptide(L)'
;MSAAGSGDPENDPLTFTWTEGTNTLARTVDPTRTSTVGLAVGVHNITLTVDDGFGGVSTATVAVDVQDATAPLHALIAGLAAENASLTAQNQQLQQELAASQQTIADAVSTIQANLRASFDDPSFSKACRQHLYKNLGGQKNLDDDDR
;
A
#
# COMPACT_ATOMS: atom_id res chain seq x y z
N MET A 1 -6.04 34.34 9.29
CA MET A 1 -5.85 35.52 10.16
C MET A 1 -7.13 36.36 10.12
N SER A 2 -7.69 36.72 11.28
CA SER A 2 -8.92 37.51 11.42
C SER A 2 -8.71 38.62 12.46
N ALA A 3 -9.32 39.79 12.25
CA ALA A 3 -9.31 40.91 13.19
C ALA A 3 -10.72 41.19 13.78
N ALA A 4 -11.63 40.21 13.66
CA ALA A 4 -12.96 40.31 14.22
C ALA A 4 -12.87 40.50 15.75
N GLY A 5 -13.52 41.55 16.27
CA GLY A 5 -13.48 41.91 17.69
C GLY A 5 -12.54 43.08 18.04
N SER A 6 -11.73 43.55 17.09
CA SER A 6 -11.11 44.88 17.19
C SER A 6 -12.18 45.96 17.00
N GLY A 7 -12.07 47.06 17.74
CA GLY A 7 -13.02 48.15 17.68
C GLY A 7 -12.38 49.46 18.12
N ASP A 8 -12.97 50.54 17.66
CA ASP A 8 -12.57 51.91 17.98
C ASP A 8 -13.68 52.57 18.82
N PRO A 9 -13.38 53.14 20.01
CA PRO A 9 -14.38 53.80 20.86
C PRO A 9 -15.06 55.00 20.20
N GLU A 10 -14.35 55.69 19.32
CA GLU A 10 -14.80 56.85 18.54
C GLU A 10 -15.53 56.43 17.24
N ASN A 11 -15.49 55.14 16.92
CA ASN A 11 -16.11 54.49 15.77
C ASN A 11 -15.55 54.97 14.42
N ASP A 12 -14.24 55.27 14.40
CA ASP A 12 -13.47 55.63 13.22
C ASP A 12 -13.13 54.41 12.34
N PRO A 13 -12.90 54.59 11.03
CA PRO A 13 -12.52 53.50 10.13
C PRO A 13 -11.15 52.91 10.48
N LEU A 14 -11.12 51.61 10.79
CA LEU A 14 -9.89 50.90 11.12
C LEU A 14 -9.23 50.23 9.92
N THR A 15 -7.90 50.32 9.85
CA THR A 15 -7.07 49.55 8.91
C THR A 15 -6.31 48.46 9.65
N PHE A 16 -6.43 47.23 9.17
CA PHE A 16 -5.78 46.05 9.73
C PHE A 16 -4.67 45.57 8.80
N THR A 17 -3.44 45.54 9.31
CA THR A 17 -2.26 45.08 8.57
C THR A 17 -1.59 43.93 9.32
N TRP A 18 -1.41 42.80 8.64
CA TRP A 18 -0.67 41.64 9.15
C TRP A 18 0.74 41.65 8.55
N THR A 19 1.75 41.56 9.40
CA THR A 19 3.16 41.58 8.99
C THR A 19 3.95 40.45 9.62
N GLU A 20 5.03 40.04 8.93
CA GLU A 20 6.12 39.26 9.50
C GLU A 20 7.41 40.06 9.29
N GLY A 21 7.96 40.61 10.36
CA GLY A 21 9.05 41.59 10.26
C GLY A 21 8.65 42.77 9.37
N THR A 22 9.36 42.97 8.25
CA THR A 22 9.05 44.04 7.29
C THR A 22 8.11 43.60 6.16
N ASN A 23 7.75 42.31 6.09
CA ASN A 23 6.93 41.77 5.02
C ASN A 23 5.43 41.91 5.37
N THR A 24 4.64 42.54 4.49
CA THR A 24 3.19 42.58 4.66
C THR A 24 2.56 41.32 4.10
N LEU A 25 1.87 40.57 4.96
CA LEU A 25 1.20 39.32 4.61
C LEU A 25 -0.23 39.56 4.12
N ALA A 26 -0.93 40.51 4.75
CA ALA A 26 -2.29 40.88 4.37
C ALA A 26 -2.64 42.28 4.89
N ARG A 27 -3.54 42.97 4.17
CA ARG A 27 -4.15 44.23 4.62
C ARG A 27 -5.64 44.26 4.32
N THR A 28 -6.45 44.78 5.23
CA THR A 28 -7.91 44.91 5.06
C THR A 28 -8.45 46.07 5.89
N VAL A 29 -9.60 46.60 5.50
CA VAL A 29 -10.41 47.54 6.32
C VAL A 29 -11.68 46.88 6.85
N ASP A 30 -11.99 45.68 6.36
CA ASP A 30 -13.09 44.85 6.86
C ASP A 30 -12.54 43.90 7.95
N PRO A 31 -12.95 44.06 9.22
CA PRO A 31 -12.50 43.21 10.33
C PRO A 31 -13.06 41.80 10.26
N THR A 32 -14.15 41.56 9.51
CA THR A 32 -14.75 40.23 9.35
C THR A 32 -14.04 39.41 8.27
N ARG A 33 -13.25 40.06 7.41
CA ARG A 33 -12.55 39.41 6.31
C ARG A 33 -11.38 38.58 6.84
N THR A 34 -11.46 37.27 6.63
CA THR A 34 -10.36 36.36 6.93
C THR A 34 -9.38 36.30 5.76
N SER A 35 -8.08 36.40 6.04
CA SER A 35 -7.01 36.21 5.06
C SER A 35 -6.21 34.93 5.35
N THR A 36 -5.83 34.21 4.29
CA THR A 36 -5.03 33.00 4.34
C THR A 36 -3.69 33.25 3.64
N VAL A 37 -2.59 32.89 4.29
CA VAL A 37 -1.23 33.02 3.75
C VAL A 37 -0.50 31.69 3.93
N GLY A 38 0.30 31.29 2.93
CA GLY A 38 1.19 30.14 3.04
C GLY A 38 2.47 30.53 3.75
N LEU A 39 2.85 29.77 4.78
CA LEU A 39 4.10 29.94 5.53
C LEU A 39 4.99 28.71 5.29
N ALA A 40 6.30 28.90 5.32
CA ALA A 40 7.25 27.80 5.27
C ALA A 40 7.27 27.05 6.60
N VAL A 41 7.95 25.89 6.65
CA VAL A 41 8.22 25.21 7.93
C VAL A 41 9.15 26.07 8.79
N GLY A 42 8.80 26.25 10.06
CA GLY A 42 9.51 27.09 11.00
C GLY A 42 8.59 27.92 11.88
N VAL A 43 9.21 28.69 12.79
CA VAL A 43 8.51 29.62 13.68
C VAL A 43 8.37 30.97 13.01
N HIS A 44 7.13 31.43 12.86
CA HIS A 44 6.75 32.69 12.25
C HIS A 44 6.13 33.62 13.30
N ASN A 45 6.68 34.84 13.45
CA ASN A 45 6.13 35.85 14.37
C ASN A 45 5.28 36.84 13.58
N ILE A 46 3.96 36.69 13.70
CA ILE A 46 2.98 37.47 12.94
C ILE A 46 2.44 38.60 13.80
N THR A 47 2.57 39.84 13.32
CA THR A 47 2.09 41.04 14.00
C THR A 47 0.87 41.62 13.30
N LEU A 48 -0.22 41.80 14.04
CA LEU A 48 -1.33 42.69 13.69
C LEU A 48 -0.95 44.12 14.02
N THR A 49 -1.20 45.03 13.11
CA THR A 49 -1.29 46.47 13.36
C THR A 49 -2.70 46.93 13.00
N VAL A 50 -3.37 47.57 13.96
CA VAL A 50 -4.66 48.23 13.81
C VAL A 50 -4.43 49.73 13.89
N ASP A 51 -4.84 50.47 12.86
CA ASP A 51 -4.61 51.91 12.72
C ASP A 51 -5.95 52.62 12.47
N ASP A 52 -6.25 53.67 13.23
CA ASP A 52 -7.47 54.47 13.12
C ASP A 52 -7.38 55.62 12.09
N GLY A 53 -6.20 55.87 11.52
CA GLY A 53 -5.95 56.97 10.58
C GLY A 53 -5.89 58.37 11.23
N PHE A 54 -6.11 58.47 12.54
CA PHE A 54 -6.05 59.69 13.35
C PHE A 54 -4.87 59.69 14.35
N GLY A 55 -4.03 58.65 14.29
CA GLY A 55 -2.77 58.53 15.02
C GLY A 55 -2.82 57.52 16.16
N GLY A 56 -3.96 56.88 16.41
CA GLY A 56 -4.10 55.73 17.29
C GLY A 56 -3.70 54.45 16.57
N VAL A 57 -2.71 53.75 17.13
CA VAL A 57 -2.22 52.48 16.61
C VAL A 57 -2.12 51.47 17.73
N SER A 58 -2.63 50.26 17.48
CA SER A 58 -2.51 49.12 18.39
C SER A 58 -1.88 47.92 17.67
N THR A 59 -1.10 47.13 18.40
CA THR A 59 -0.41 45.98 17.84
C THR A 59 -0.52 44.73 18.70
N ALA A 60 -0.60 43.56 18.07
CA ALA A 60 -0.57 42.26 18.74
C ALA A 60 0.28 41.27 17.93
N THR A 61 1.13 40.50 18.61
CA THR A 61 2.03 39.51 17.96
C THR A 61 1.72 38.09 18.42
N VAL A 62 1.67 37.15 17.48
CA VAL A 62 1.50 35.72 17.72
C VAL A 62 2.63 34.94 17.06
N ALA A 63 3.19 33.97 17.78
CA ALA A 63 4.11 32.99 17.22
C ALA A 63 3.31 31.80 16.64
N VAL A 64 3.53 31.50 15.37
CA VAL A 64 2.97 30.36 14.65
C VAL A 64 4.10 29.39 14.35
N ASP A 65 4.05 28.20 14.91
CA ASP A 65 5.01 27.13 14.61
C ASP A 65 4.44 26.22 13.52
N VAL A 66 5.02 26.29 12.32
CA VAL A 66 4.64 25.47 11.18
C VAL A 66 5.57 24.26 11.13
N GLN A 67 5.01 23.08 11.36
CA GLN A 67 5.77 21.84 11.40
C GLN A 67 5.64 21.04 10.10
N ASP A 68 6.72 20.35 9.75
CA ASP A 68 6.68 19.36 8.68
C ASP A 68 5.88 18.13 9.14
N ALA A 69 4.78 17.84 8.44
CA ALA A 69 3.95 16.68 8.69
C ALA A 69 4.26 15.50 7.75
N THR A 70 5.26 15.63 6.88
CA THR A 70 5.63 14.56 5.95
C THR A 70 6.41 13.47 6.66
N ALA A 71 6.01 12.22 6.44
CA ALA A 71 6.76 11.08 6.96
C ALA A 71 8.16 11.04 6.33
N PRO A 72 9.22 10.74 7.11
CA PRO A 72 10.55 10.66 6.56
C PRO A 72 10.62 9.53 5.53
N LEU A 73 11.22 9.81 4.38
CA LEU A 73 11.33 8.86 3.26
C LEU A 73 11.86 7.48 3.67
N HIS A 74 12.80 7.44 4.62
CA HIS A 74 13.37 6.19 5.14
C HIS A 74 12.33 5.29 5.83
N ALA A 75 11.34 5.86 6.53
CA ALA A 75 10.28 5.09 7.18
C ALA A 75 9.35 4.46 6.13
N LEU A 76 9.04 5.19 5.05
CA LEU A 76 8.24 4.67 3.94
C LEU A 76 8.98 3.53 3.21
N ILE A 77 10.27 3.69 2.95
CA ILE A 77 11.11 2.64 2.34
C ILE A 77 11.17 1.39 3.24
N ALA A 78 11.33 1.57 4.55
CA ALA A 78 11.35 0.46 5.50
C ALA A 78 10.00 -0.30 5.52
N GLY A 79 8.87 0.43 5.47
CA GLY A 79 7.54 -0.17 5.37
C GLY A 79 7.35 -0.99 4.10
N LEU A 80 7.73 -0.44 2.95
CA LEU A 80 7.69 -1.14 1.66
C LEU A 80 8.59 -2.38 1.64
N ALA A 81 9.77 -2.31 2.25
CA ALA A 81 10.68 -3.45 2.36
C ALA A 81 10.07 -4.58 3.22
N ALA A 82 9.41 -4.23 4.32
CA ALA A 82 8.71 -5.21 5.18
C ALA A 82 7.53 -5.88 4.45
N GLU A 83 6.76 -5.10 3.70
CA GLU A 83 5.66 -5.63 2.87
C GLU A 83 6.19 -6.58 1.79
N ASN A 84 7.26 -6.18 1.08
CA ASN A 84 7.92 -7.03 0.09
C ASN A 84 8.46 -8.34 0.69
N ALA A 85 9.02 -8.29 1.90
CA ALA A 85 9.48 -9.49 2.60
C ALA A 85 8.31 -10.44 2.92
N SER A 86 7.17 -9.90 3.35
CA SER A 86 5.94 -10.69 3.59
C SER A 86 5.40 -11.32 2.31
N LEU A 87 5.32 -10.55 1.22
CA LEU A 87 4.90 -11.06 -0.09
C LEU A 87 5.85 -12.14 -0.62
N THR A 88 7.15 -11.96 -0.41
CA THR A 88 8.16 -12.98 -0.78
C THR A 88 7.94 -14.27 -0.01
N ALA A 89 7.68 -14.19 1.30
CA ALA A 89 7.40 -15.37 2.12
C ALA A 89 6.10 -16.08 1.67
N GLN A 90 5.04 -15.33 1.36
CA GLN A 90 3.79 -15.89 0.82
C GLN A 90 4.01 -16.59 -0.52
N ASN A 91 4.79 -15.97 -1.43
CA ASN A 91 5.11 -16.58 -2.72
C ASN A 91 5.93 -17.86 -2.57
N GLN A 92 6.86 -17.92 -1.61
CA GLN A 92 7.61 -19.14 -1.31
C GLN A 92 6.70 -20.23 -0.75
N GLN A 93 5.75 -19.88 0.13
CA GLN A 93 4.77 -20.84 0.66
C GLN A 93 3.90 -21.43 -0.45
N LEU A 94 3.37 -20.60 -1.35
CA LEU A 94 2.58 -21.07 -2.49
C LEU A 94 3.37 -21.99 -3.41
N GLN A 95 4.67 -21.72 -3.61
CA GLN A 95 5.55 -22.61 -4.38
C GLN A 95 5.75 -23.95 -3.68
N GLN A 96 5.88 -23.97 -2.35
CA GLN A 96 5.98 -25.21 -1.57
C GLN A 96 4.68 -26.02 -1.64
N GLU A 97 3.53 -25.38 -1.53
CA GLU A 97 2.22 -26.02 -1.65
C GLU A 97 1.99 -26.61 -3.04
N LEU A 98 2.38 -25.87 -4.09
CA LEU A 98 2.33 -26.37 -5.47
C LEU A 98 3.23 -27.60 -5.66
N ALA A 99 4.46 -27.55 -5.14
CA ALA A 99 5.41 -28.67 -5.22
C ALA A 99 4.88 -29.90 -4.47
N ALA A 100 4.31 -29.72 -3.28
CA ALA A 100 3.73 -30.81 -2.49
C ALA A 100 2.52 -31.44 -3.20
N SER A 101 1.67 -30.62 -3.84
CA SER A 101 0.53 -31.09 -4.64
C SER A 101 1.00 -31.90 -5.86
N GLN A 102 2.01 -31.40 -6.58
CA GLN A 102 2.60 -32.12 -7.72
C GLN A 102 3.19 -33.47 -7.31
N GLN A 103 3.88 -33.54 -6.16
CA GLN A 103 4.41 -34.80 -5.66
C GLN A 103 3.30 -35.80 -5.31
N THR A 104 2.25 -35.33 -4.64
CA THR A 104 1.08 -36.16 -4.30
C THR A 104 0.42 -36.75 -5.56
N ILE A 105 0.30 -35.94 -6.62
CA ILE A 105 -0.21 -36.39 -7.92
C ILE A 105 0.73 -37.43 -8.55
N ALA A 106 2.05 -37.21 -8.52
CA ALA A 106 3.02 -38.15 -9.06
C ALA A 106 2.95 -39.51 -8.34
N ASP A 107 2.83 -39.52 -7.01
CA ASP A 107 2.72 -40.72 -6.20
C ASP A 107 1.40 -41.47 -6.49
N ALA A 108 0.30 -40.74 -6.64
CA ALA A 108 -0.99 -41.30 -7.02
C ALA A 108 -0.94 -41.94 -8.42
N VAL A 109 -0.32 -41.27 -9.40
CA VAL A 109 -0.14 -41.80 -10.76
C VAL A 109 0.70 -43.08 -10.73
N SER A 110 1.81 -43.09 -9.99
CA SER A 110 2.65 -44.27 -9.81
C SER A 110 1.87 -45.45 -9.21
N THR A 111 1.05 -45.18 -8.18
CA THR A 111 0.20 -46.19 -7.54
C THR A 111 -0.86 -46.74 -8.50
N ILE A 112 -1.52 -45.88 -9.28
CA ILE A 112 -2.51 -46.30 -10.28
C ILE A 112 -1.84 -47.17 -11.35
N GLN A 113 -0.66 -46.78 -11.84
CA GLN A 113 0.10 -47.56 -12.81
C GLN A 113 0.49 -48.94 -12.27
N ALA A 114 0.92 -49.02 -11.01
CA ALA A 114 1.27 -50.28 -10.36
C ALA A 114 0.05 -51.21 -10.19
N ASN A 115 -1.08 -50.67 -9.75
CA ASN A 115 -2.34 -51.42 -9.60
C ASN A 115 -2.86 -51.94 -10.95
N LEU A 116 -2.81 -51.09 -11.99
CA LEU A 116 -3.17 -51.51 -13.34
C LEU A 116 -2.27 -52.65 -13.83
N ARG A 117 -0.94 -52.52 -13.66
CA ARG A 117 0.00 -53.58 -14.02
C ARG A 117 -0.30 -54.90 -13.30
N ALA A 118 -0.54 -54.86 -12.00
CA ALA A 118 -0.87 -56.05 -11.22
C ALA A 118 -2.17 -56.73 -11.70
N SER A 119 -3.19 -55.94 -12.09
CA SER A 119 -4.42 -56.48 -12.67
C SER A 119 -4.21 -57.14 -14.03
N PHE A 120 -3.20 -56.70 -14.81
CA PHE A 120 -2.88 -57.33 -16.11
C PHE A 120 -2.06 -58.61 -15.97
N ASP A 121 -1.31 -58.77 -14.90
CA ASP A 121 -0.51 -59.97 -14.63
C ASP A 121 -1.29 -61.05 -13.85
N ASP A 122 -2.59 -60.85 -13.61
CA ASP A 122 -3.43 -61.81 -12.90
C ASP A 122 -3.60 -63.11 -13.74
N PRO A 123 -3.17 -64.27 -13.19
CA PRO A 123 -3.21 -65.56 -13.88
C PRO A 123 -4.63 -66.10 -14.09
N SER A 124 -5.65 -65.55 -13.40
CA SER A 124 -7.06 -65.91 -13.60
C SER A 124 -7.62 -65.44 -14.95
N PHE A 125 -7.02 -64.41 -15.57
CA PHE A 125 -7.34 -64.03 -16.93
C PHE A 125 -6.69 -64.97 -17.95
N SER A 126 -7.33 -65.19 -19.10
CA SER A 126 -6.70 -65.95 -20.18
C SER A 126 -5.53 -65.16 -20.80
N LYS A 127 -4.57 -65.87 -21.38
CA LYS A 127 -3.41 -65.26 -22.07
C LYS A 127 -3.86 -64.24 -23.13
N ALA A 128 -4.91 -64.59 -23.89
CA ALA A 128 -5.54 -63.71 -24.87
C ALA A 128 -6.16 -62.45 -24.25
N CYS A 129 -6.79 -62.56 -23.08
CA CYS A 129 -7.39 -61.41 -22.37
C CYS A 129 -6.29 -60.43 -21.90
N ARG A 130 -5.22 -60.95 -21.29
CA ARG A 130 -4.05 -60.14 -20.90
C ARG A 130 -3.45 -59.41 -22.11
N GLN A 131 -3.26 -60.11 -23.22
CA GLN A 131 -2.63 -59.58 -24.43
C GLN A 131 -3.48 -58.54 -25.17
N HIS A 132 -4.81 -58.66 -25.11
CA HIS A 132 -5.72 -57.65 -25.64
C HIS A 132 -5.68 -56.35 -24.82
N LEU A 133 -5.56 -56.47 -23.49
CA LEU A 133 -5.46 -55.33 -22.58
C LEU A 133 -4.11 -54.58 -22.72
N TYR A 134 -2.99 -55.28 -22.86
CA TYR A 134 -1.66 -54.67 -23.11
C TYR A 134 -1.63 -53.82 -24.39
N LYS A 135 -2.31 -54.27 -25.46
CA LYS A 135 -2.38 -53.54 -26.74
C LYS A 135 -3.22 -52.26 -26.66
N ASN A 136 -4.32 -52.25 -25.90
CA ASN A 136 -5.20 -51.07 -25.75
C ASN A 136 -4.56 -49.92 -24.95
N LEU A 137 -3.51 -50.19 -24.15
CA LEU A 137 -2.75 -49.19 -23.38
C LEU A 137 -1.44 -48.75 -24.05
N GLY A 138 -1.21 -49.16 -25.31
CA GLY A 138 -0.01 -48.78 -26.08
C GLY A 138 1.24 -49.65 -25.84
N GLY A 139 1.10 -50.77 -25.11
CA GLY A 139 2.19 -51.74 -24.93
C GLY A 139 2.41 -52.61 -26.18
N GLN A 140 3.67 -52.85 -26.54
CA GLN A 140 4.05 -53.68 -27.71
C GLN A 140 4.49 -55.11 -27.36
N LYS A 141 4.38 -55.55 -26.10
CA LYS A 141 4.81 -56.90 -25.70
C LYS A 141 3.80 -57.95 -26.17
N ASN A 142 4.27 -58.93 -26.95
CA ASN A 142 3.48 -60.08 -27.38
C ASN A 142 3.69 -61.22 -26.35
N LEU A 143 2.64 -61.60 -25.62
CA LEU A 143 2.74 -62.62 -24.55
C LEU A 143 2.83 -64.06 -25.10
N ASP A 144 2.65 -64.25 -26.41
CA ASP A 144 2.75 -65.55 -27.07
C ASP A 144 4.20 -66.01 -27.32
N ASP A 145 5.19 -65.12 -27.21
CA ASP A 145 6.59 -65.45 -27.51
C ASP A 145 7.34 -66.14 -26.35
N ASP A 146 6.76 -66.18 -25.14
CA ASP A 146 7.38 -66.78 -23.94
C ASP A 146 7.13 -68.32 -23.82
N ASP A 147 6.38 -68.95 -24.74
CA ASP A 147 6.06 -70.41 -24.73
C ASP A 147 6.84 -71.24 -25.77
N ARG A 148 7.99 -70.76 -26.26
CA ARG A 148 8.89 -71.53 -27.16
C ARG A 148 10.25 -71.81 -26.56
#